data_AF-A0A142X6K3-F1
#
_entry.id   AF-A0A142X6K3-F1
#
_cell.length_a   1.000
_cell.length_b   1.000
_cell.length_c   1.000
_cell.angle_alpha   90.00
_cell.angle_beta   90.00
_cell.angle_gamma   90.00
#
_symmetry.space_group_name_H-M   'P 1'
#
loop_
_entity.id
_entity.type
_entity.pdbx_description
1 polymer ?
#
loop_
_entity_poly.entity_id
_entity_poly.type
_entity_poly.pdbx_seq_one_letter_code
_entity_poly.pdbx_strand_id
1 'polypeptide(L)'
;MTDLEGKWQYQSFRPEPIALSVGVAKPPFEAWSSVGDVTIDAGSKSGTLTFSPPPIAITLALTLTVTDGDPESVSISAVGALPNGAPFTNTLHGWLVPLDPSKPIATDNPAVIRGSIVQTSAAATPKFTTGFFVIKRV
;
A
#
# COMPACT_ATOMS: atom_id res chain seq x y z
N MET A 1 8.91 17.32 -5.74
CA MET A 1 8.43 16.06 -6.29
C MET A 1 9.49 14.99 -6.16
N THR A 2 9.30 14.08 -5.21
CA THR A 2 10.19 12.93 -5.00
C THR A 2 10.07 11.92 -6.14
N ASP A 3 11.20 11.36 -6.55
CA ASP A 3 11.25 10.26 -7.51
C ASP A 3 10.74 8.95 -6.86
N LEU A 4 9.62 8.43 -7.39
CA LEU A 4 9.03 7.16 -6.96
C LEU A 4 9.44 5.97 -7.84
N GLU A 5 10.25 6.18 -8.88
CA GLU A 5 10.60 5.17 -9.86
C GLU A 5 11.45 4.04 -9.26
N GLY A 6 11.27 2.84 -9.80
CA GLY A 6 12.05 1.66 -9.44
C GLY A 6 11.29 0.64 -8.59
N LYS A 7 12.04 -0.11 -7.80
CA LYS A 7 11.55 -1.28 -7.06
C LYS A 7 11.26 -0.95 -5.61
N TRP A 8 10.14 -1.47 -5.14
CA TRP A 8 9.70 -1.31 -3.76
C TRP A 8 9.09 -2.60 -3.23
N GLN A 9 9.00 -2.73 -1.91
CA GLN A 9 8.31 -3.80 -1.21
C GLN A 9 7.05 -3.27 -0.54
N TYR A 10 5.93 -3.93 -0.81
CA TYR A 10 4.62 -3.68 -0.22
C TYR A 10 4.34 -4.69 0.89
N GLN A 11 3.71 -4.21 1.96
CA GLN A 11 3.09 -5.07 2.98
C GLN A 11 1.89 -4.34 3.57
N SER A 12 0.74 -5.02 3.72
CA SER A 12 -0.38 -4.49 4.49
C SER A 12 -0.50 -5.14 5.86
N PHE A 13 -1.10 -4.38 6.78
CA PHE A 13 -1.33 -4.76 8.17
C PHE A 13 -2.74 -4.39 8.58
N ARG A 14 -3.33 -5.12 9.55
CA ARG A 14 -4.60 -4.77 10.20
C ARG A 14 -4.47 -4.89 11.72
N PRO A 15 -5.28 -4.16 12.52
CA PRO A 15 -5.34 -4.41 13.96
C PRO A 15 -5.74 -5.86 14.23
N GLU A 16 -5.15 -6.48 15.25
CA GLU A 16 -5.54 -7.82 15.68
C GLU A 16 -7.03 -7.82 16.10
N PRO A 17 -7.88 -8.71 15.54
CA PRO A 17 -9.32 -8.69 15.80
C PRO A 17 -9.70 -8.80 17.28
N ILE A 18 -8.92 -9.58 18.05
CA ILE A 18 -9.15 -9.77 19.49
C ILE A 18 -8.84 -8.48 20.26
N ALA A 19 -7.83 -7.72 19.85
CA ALA A 19 -7.46 -6.49 20.52
C ALA A 19 -8.53 -5.38 20.35
N LEU A 20 -9.26 -5.40 19.23
CA LEU A 20 -10.41 -4.52 18.99
C LEU A 20 -11.62 -4.91 19.85
N SER A 21 -11.86 -6.20 20.09
CA SER A 21 -13.02 -6.67 20.88
C SER A 21 -12.84 -6.46 22.39
N VAL A 22 -11.60 -6.39 22.88
CA VAL A 22 -11.30 -6.17 24.31
C VAL A 22 -10.84 -4.73 24.62
N GLY A 23 -10.85 -3.83 23.63
CA GLY A 23 -10.58 -2.40 23.84
C GLY A 23 -9.14 -2.07 24.22
N VAL A 24 -8.14 -2.77 23.66
CA VAL A 24 -6.72 -2.48 23.94
C VAL A 24 -6.35 -1.11 23.39
N ALA A 25 -5.77 -0.25 24.22
CA ALA A 25 -5.39 1.13 23.84
C ALA A 25 -4.38 1.20 22.67
N LYS A 26 -3.59 0.15 22.46
CA LYS A 26 -2.67 -0.03 21.34
C LYS A 26 -2.79 -1.48 20.85
N PRO A 27 -3.73 -1.79 19.94
CA PRO A 27 -3.86 -3.13 19.43
C PRO A 27 -2.57 -3.50 18.68
N PRO A 28 -2.00 -4.70 18.88
CA PRO A 28 -0.95 -5.18 18.00
C PRO A 28 -1.49 -5.27 16.56
N PHE A 29 -0.60 -5.06 15.60
CA PHE A 29 -0.92 -5.17 14.18
C PHE A 29 -0.36 -6.49 13.65
N GLU A 30 -1.16 -7.18 12.83
CA GLU A 30 -0.73 -8.38 12.12
C GLU A 30 -0.62 -8.11 10.62
N ALA A 31 0.28 -8.84 9.95
CA ALA A 31 0.39 -8.82 8.50
C ALA A 31 -0.91 -9.33 7.87
N TRP A 32 -1.51 -8.53 7.00
CA TRP A 32 -2.77 -8.85 6.33
C TRP A 32 -2.57 -9.35 4.89
N SER A 33 -1.42 -9.08 4.27
CA SER A 33 -0.99 -9.65 2.99
C SER A 33 0.30 -10.46 3.15
N SER A 34 0.73 -11.16 2.10
CA SER A 34 2.16 -11.48 1.95
C SER A 34 2.94 -10.23 1.55
N VAL A 35 4.28 -10.32 1.59
CA VAL A 35 5.14 -9.28 0.99
C VAL A 35 4.89 -9.26 -0.51
N GLY A 36 4.64 -8.07 -1.04
CA GLY A 36 4.45 -7.83 -2.46
C GLY A 36 5.62 -7.07 -3.07
N ASP A 37 5.94 -7.39 -4.31
CA ASP A 37 6.91 -6.64 -5.11
C ASP A 37 6.19 -5.55 -5.89
N VAL A 38 6.61 -4.30 -5.70
CA VAL A 38 6.11 -3.13 -6.41
C VAL A 38 7.17 -2.65 -7.39
N THR A 39 6.77 -2.42 -8.64
CA THR A 39 7.59 -1.73 -9.64
C THR A 39 6.84 -0.51 -10.12
N ILE A 40 7.50 0.65 -10.10
CA ILE A 40 6.99 1.91 -10.66
C ILE A 40 7.82 2.25 -11.89
N ASP A 41 7.14 2.42 -13.03
CA ASP A 41 7.77 2.57 -14.35
C ASP A 41 8.47 3.93 -14.47
N ALA A 42 9.62 3.96 -15.14
CA ALA A 42 10.41 5.17 -15.33
C ALA A 42 9.66 6.24 -16.15
N GLY A 43 9.71 7.50 -15.73
CA GLY A 43 9.01 8.63 -16.33
C GLY A 43 7.49 8.56 -16.22
N SER A 44 6.94 7.60 -15.46
CA SER A 44 5.52 7.29 -15.43
C SER A 44 4.90 7.53 -14.03
N LYS A 45 3.57 7.53 -14.00
CA LYS A 45 2.77 7.37 -12.77
C LYS A 45 2.05 6.02 -12.77
N SER A 46 2.62 5.00 -13.41
CA SER A 46 2.11 3.63 -13.47
C SER A 46 3.07 2.64 -12.85
N GLY A 47 2.56 1.45 -12.53
CA GLY A 47 3.38 0.37 -12.04
C GLY A 47 2.62 -0.93 -11.87
N THR A 48 3.25 -1.89 -11.20
CA THR A 48 2.63 -3.17 -10.83
C THR A 48 2.90 -3.49 -9.37
N LEU A 49 1.97 -4.19 -8.73
CA LEU A 49 2.13 -4.83 -7.42
C LEU A 49 1.85 -6.32 -7.58
N THR A 50 2.84 -7.16 -7.29
CA THR A 50 2.70 -8.61 -7.39
C THR A 50 2.86 -9.26 -6.02
N PHE A 51 1.88 -10.07 -5.62
CA PHE A 51 1.95 -10.89 -4.41
C PHE A 51 2.42 -12.30 -4.75
N SER A 52 3.44 -12.76 -4.02
CA SER A 52 3.91 -14.16 -3.96
C SER A 52 3.86 -14.62 -2.50
N PRO A 53 3.56 -15.89 -2.15
CA PRO A 53 3.93 -17.12 -2.85
C PRO A 53 2.72 -17.98 -3.36
N PRO A 54 2.94 -19.12 -4.04
CA PRO A 54 1.91 -19.95 -4.70
C PRO A 54 0.76 -20.41 -3.78
N PRO A 55 -0.42 -20.79 -4.33
CA PRO A 55 -0.65 -21.25 -5.70
C PRO A 55 -1.11 -20.19 -6.72
N ILE A 56 -1.46 -18.98 -6.32
CA ILE A 56 -1.94 -17.95 -7.26
C ILE A 56 -1.23 -16.63 -6.98
N ALA A 57 -0.32 -16.26 -7.89
CA ALA A 57 0.23 -14.91 -7.90
C ALA A 57 -0.89 -13.93 -8.27
N ILE A 58 -1.06 -12.88 -7.46
CA ILE A 58 -1.99 -11.79 -7.75
C ILE A 58 -1.16 -10.61 -8.21
N THR A 59 -1.40 -10.14 -9.43
CA THR A 59 -0.79 -8.91 -9.95
C THR A 59 -1.85 -7.83 -10.09
N LEU A 60 -1.55 -6.66 -9.54
CA LEU A 60 -2.37 -5.46 -9.61
C LEU A 60 -1.66 -4.43 -10.48
N ALA A 61 -2.39 -3.82 -11.42
CA ALA A 61 -1.93 -2.64 -12.14
C ALA A 61 -2.08 -1.42 -11.23
N LEU A 62 -1.03 -0.61 -11.13
CA LEU A 62 -1.00 0.59 -10.29
C LEU A 62 -1.09 1.85 -11.15
N THR A 63 -1.87 2.82 -10.69
CA THR A 63 -1.84 4.21 -11.16
C THR A 63 -1.67 5.12 -9.96
N LEU A 64 -0.69 6.00 -10.01
CA LEU A 64 -0.27 6.85 -8.90
C LEU A 64 -0.66 8.31 -9.17
N THR A 65 -0.96 9.03 -8.11
CA THR A 65 -1.11 10.48 -8.11
C THR A 65 -0.36 11.01 -6.91
N VAL A 66 0.61 11.89 -7.16
CA VAL A 66 1.38 12.57 -6.11
C VAL A 66 0.92 14.01 -6.06
N THR A 67 0.53 14.47 -4.87
CA THR A 67 0.18 15.87 -4.64
C THR A 67 1.25 16.48 -3.75
N ASP A 68 1.83 17.58 -4.23
CA ASP A 68 2.87 18.32 -3.53
C ASP A 68 2.37 18.80 -2.16
N GLY A 69 3.26 18.78 -1.16
CA GLY A 69 2.97 19.10 0.22
C GLY A 69 4.15 18.73 1.13
N ASP A 70 4.01 18.98 2.43
CA ASP A 70 4.98 18.56 3.44
C ASP A 70 4.27 17.86 4.61
N PRO A 71 4.18 16.51 4.62
CA PRO A 71 4.73 15.59 3.61
C PRO A 71 3.92 15.52 2.30
N GLU A 72 4.57 15.14 1.19
CA GLU A 72 3.90 14.82 -0.09
C GLU A 72 2.86 13.72 0.12
N SER A 73 1.67 13.87 -0.46
CA SER A 73 0.61 12.85 -0.39
C SER A 73 0.58 12.01 -1.66
N VAL A 74 0.30 10.72 -1.51
CA VAL A 74 0.27 9.74 -2.59
C VAL A 74 -1.06 8.99 -2.57
N SER A 75 -1.76 9.02 -3.70
CA SER A 75 -2.93 8.19 -3.97
C SER A 75 -2.59 7.14 -5.02
N ILE A 76 -2.90 5.87 -4.76
CA ILE A 76 -2.62 4.75 -5.66
C ILE A 76 -3.93 4.03 -5.95
N SER A 77 -4.30 3.94 -7.22
CA SER A 77 -5.35 3.03 -7.68
C SER A 77 -4.70 1.70 -8.08
N ALA A 78 -5.09 0.62 -7.41
CA ALA A 78 -4.61 -0.73 -7.68
C ALA A 78 -5.77 -1.58 -8.23
N VAL A 79 -5.66 -1.96 -9.50
CA VAL A 79 -6.69 -2.70 -10.24
C VAL A 79 -6.26 -4.13 -10.47
N GLY A 80 -7.13 -5.09 -10.16
CA GLY A 80 -6.89 -6.51 -10.36
C GLY A 80 -8.15 -7.27 -10.74
N ALA A 81 -7.99 -8.57 -10.93
CA ALA A 81 -9.08 -9.51 -11.14
C ALA A 81 -9.07 -10.58 -10.06
N LEU A 82 -10.25 -10.91 -9.54
CA LEU A 82 -10.45 -12.06 -8.65
C LEU A 82 -10.25 -13.37 -9.45
N PRO A 83 -10.05 -14.52 -8.79
CA PRO A 83 -9.92 -15.81 -9.47
C PRO A 83 -11.10 -16.17 -10.40
N ASN A 84 -12.29 -15.62 -10.14
CA ASN A 84 -13.48 -15.79 -10.98
C ASN A 84 -13.56 -14.78 -12.16
N GLY A 85 -12.52 -13.98 -12.39
CA GLY A 85 -12.44 -12.98 -13.44
C GLY A 85 -13.13 -11.65 -13.12
N ALA A 86 -13.80 -11.52 -11.97
CA ALA A 86 -14.45 -10.26 -11.62
C ALA A 86 -13.40 -9.19 -11.28
N PRO A 87 -13.51 -7.97 -11.86
CA PRO A 87 -12.58 -6.89 -11.57
C PRO A 87 -12.80 -6.36 -10.16
N PHE A 88 -11.72 -5.92 -9.53
CA PHE A 88 -11.78 -5.15 -8.28
C PHE A 88 -10.76 -4.01 -8.30
N THR A 89 -11.05 -2.98 -7.51
CA THR A 89 -10.15 -1.84 -7.31
C THR A 89 -9.94 -1.60 -5.83
N ASN A 90 -8.68 -1.35 -5.47
CA ASN A 90 -8.30 -0.81 -4.17
C ASN A 90 -7.69 0.57 -4.39
N THR A 91 -8.12 1.53 -3.57
CA THR A 91 -7.49 2.84 -3.51
C THR A 91 -6.65 2.90 -2.24
N LEU A 92 -5.37 3.20 -2.38
CA LEU A 92 -4.44 3.39 -1.28
C LEU A 92 -4.14 4.88 -1.15
N HIS A 93 -4.33 5.43 0.04
CA HIS A 93 -4.02 6.84 0.32
C HIS A 93 -2.96 6.90 1.41
N GLY A 94 -1.82 7.53 1.13
CA GLY A 94 -0.75 7.65 2.09
C GLY A 94 0.08 8.91 1.91
N TRP A 95 1.13 9.00 2.72
CA TRP A 95 2.10 10.08 2.69
C TRP A 95 3.50 9.51 2.52
N LEU A 96 4.32 10.25 1.79
CA LEU A 96 5.73 9.95 1.66
C LEU A 96 6.46 10.48 2.89
N VAL A 97 6.97 9.59 3.71
CA VAL A 97 7.64 9.92 4.97
C VAL A 97 8.95 9.13 5.09
N PRO A 98 9.92 9.60 5.89
CA PRO A 98 11.10 8.79 6.19
C PRO A 98 10.74 7.52 6.98
N LEU A 99 11.54 6.45 6.79
CA LEU A 99 11.40 5.21 7.55
C LEU A 99 11.51 5.46 9.07
N ASP A 100 12.57 6.17 9.47
CA ASP A 100 12.77 6.74 10.80
C ASP A 100 12.26 8.20 10.80
N PRO A 101 11.14 8.49 11.50
CA PRO A 101 10.55 9.83 11.52
C PRO A 101 11.42 10.90 12.20
N SER A 102 12.48 10.49 12.90
CA SER A 102 13.43 11.42 13.53
C SER A 102 14.52 11.92 12.59
N LYS A 103 14.62 11.37 11.36
CA LYS A 103 15.67 11.65 10.39
C LYS A 103 15.10 12.01 9.02
N PRO A 104 15.79 12.82 8.21
CA PRO A 104 15.36 13.10 6.83
C PRO A 104 15.48 11.87 5.94
N ILE A 105 14.82 11.89 4.78
CA ILE A 105 14.93 10.84 3.77
C ILE A 105 16.37 10.82 3.21
N ALA A 106 17.00 9.65 3.25
CA ALA A 106 18.36 9.41 2.78
C ALA A 106 18.55 7.94 2.37
N THR A 107 19.72 7.57 1.84
CA THR A 107 20.01 6.18 1.45
C THR A 107 19.93 5.22 2.65
N ASP A 108 20.37 5.65 3.83
CA ASP A 108 20.31 4.90 5.10
C ASP A 108 18.98 5.09 5.84
N ASN A 109 18.12 5.99 5.36
CA ASN A 109 16.78 6.24 5.87
C ASN A 109 15.77 6.45 4.73
N PRO A 110 15.41 5.38 4.00
CA PRO A 110 14.65 5.51 2.76
C PRO A 110 13.24 6.04 3.01
N ALA A 111 12.66 6.62 1.96
CA ALA A 111 11.26 6.99 1.96
C ALA A 111 10.38 5.74 2.07
N VAL A 112 9.27 5.89 2.77
CA VAL A 112 8.19 4.91 2.83
C VAL A 112 6.87 5.61 2.57
N ILE A 113 5.96 4.92 1.88
CA ILE A 113 4.57 5.36 1.79
C ILE A 113 3.80 4.70 2.92
N ARG A 114 3.24 5.49 3.83
CA ARG A 114 2.38 5.02 4.93
C ARG A 114 0.98 5.57 4.75
N GLY A 115 -0.02 4.70 4.82
CA GLY A 115 -1.37 5.12 4.48
C GLY A 115 -2.43 4.09 4.76
N SER A 116 -3.68 4.41 4.41
CA SER A 116 -4.85 3.55 4.54
C SER A 116 -5.29 2.94 3.21
N ILE A 117 -5.83 1.72 3.26
CA ILE A 117 -6.41 1.02 2.09
C ILE A 117 -7.94 1.13 2.12
N VAL A 118 -8.53 1.68 1.07
CA VAL A 118 -9.98 1.71 0.82
C VAL A 118 -10.30 0.76 -0.33
N GLN A 119 -11.00 -0.34 -0.06
CA GLN A 119 -11.46 -1.23 -1.13
C GLN A 119 -12.75 -0.68 -1.77
N THR A 120 -12.73 -0.40 -3.07
CA THR A 120 -13.79 0.36 -3.77
C THR A 120 -14.67 -0.48 -4.70
N SER A 121 -14.44 -1.78 -4.90
CA SER A 121 -15.39 -2.69 -5.60
C SER A 121 -15.10 -4.18 -5.34
N ALA A 122 -16.10 -5.07 -5.22
CA ALA A 122 -16.80 -5.68 -6.37
C ALA A 122 -18.34 -5.48 -6.44
N ALA A 123 -18.96 -4.76 -5.51
CA ALA A 123 -20.41 -4.48 -5.53
C ALA A 123 -20.74 -3.26 -4.65
N ALA A 124 -21.19 -2.16 -5.27
CA ALA A 124 -21.98 -1.00 -4.82
C ALA A 124 -21.88 -0.40 -3.40
N THR A 125 -21.10 -0.94 -2.47
CA THR A 125 -20.95 -0.44 -1.11
C THR A 125 -19.49 -0.65 -0.69
N PRO A 126 -18.75 0.40 -0.29
CA PRO A 126 -17.42 0.25 0.29
C PRO A 126 -17.54 -0.69 1.48
N LYS A 127 -16.91 -1.87 1.41
CA LYS A 127 -17.13 -2.88 2.44
C LYS A 127 -16.34 -2.56 3.70
N PHE A 128 -15.03 -2.32 3.64
CA PHE A 128 -14.26 -1.99 4.85
C PHE A 128 -12.95 -1.25 4.49
N THR A 129 -12.57 -0.31 5.34
CA THR A 129 -11.24 0.33 5.44
C THR A 129 -10.74 0.01 6.84
N THR A 130 -9.48 -0.41 7.00
CA THR A 130 -8.58 -0.09 8.15
C THR A 130 -7.32 -0.96 8.11
N GLY A 131 -6.76 -1.15 6.91
CA GLY A 131 -5.40 -1.66 6.78
C GLY A 131 -4.43 -0.48 6.64
N PHE A 132 -3.26 -0.57 7.26
CA PHE A 132 -2.15 0.30 6.91
C PHE A 132 -1.21 -0.44 5.96
N PHE A 133 -0.60 0.28 5.03
CA PHE A 133 0.42 -0.30 4.15
C PHE A 133 1.74 0.43 4.28
N VAL A 134 2.82 -0.29 3.98
CA VAL A 134 4.16 0.26 3.85
C VAL A 134 4.68 -0.11 2.47
N ILE A 135 5.15 0.88 1.72
CA ILE A 135 5.92 0.67 0.48
C ILE A 135 7.34 1.15 0.76
N LYS A 136 8.33 0.25 0.77
CA LYS A 136 9.75 0.56 1.07
C LYS A 136 10.61 0.36 -0.17
N ARG A 137 11.47 1.33 -0.50
CA ARG A 137 12.43 1.20 -1.63
C ARG A 137 13.40 0.04 -1.37
N VAL A 138 13.67 -0.77 -2.39
CA VAL A 138 14.59 -1.93 -2.35
C VAL A 138 15.95 -1.55 -2.90
#